data_AF-A0A5Q0C3F5-F1
#
_entry.id   AF-A0A5Q0C3F5-F1
#
_cell.length_a   1.000
_cell.length_b   1.000
_cell.length_c   1.000
_cell.angle_alpha   90.00
_cell.angle_beta   90.00
_cell.angle_gamma   90.00
#
_symmetry.space_group_name_H-M   'P 1'
#
loop_
_entity.id
_entity.type
_entity.pdbx_description
1 polymer ?
#
loop_
_entity_poly.entity_id
_entity_poly.type
_entity_poly.pdbx_seq_one_letter_code
_entity_poly.pdbx_strand_id
1 'polypeptide(L)'
;MDTRLERVKIDLGEGCCMYRARDGGPIRFGANGRKRNATHIYNSAKVVNHILPAESDAEFQVMQLLDLSTSALTYMAQPHTLVFPRIGRRGKWRYTSDLEVIVPRWFVRQLEDGVPFAIAALKMPQRRAAADDLVRLVLEVKGASKYLDLGRLGDGPEDIARAQKRAAEKKDYEAKLQRANEIYRAHGYYFHIVEEMRDLRPFDLRHLPSILMDDTARVPRRLSELAWRYLRRCDGVTTYAEMIEVLGGGPTGREAANCLHAKGHIWIDLSQNPRPFTKVAMPPLLGSRQSLLAMMAHEEA
;
A
#
# COMPACT_ATOMS: atom_id res chain seq x y z
N MET A 1 15.31 8.73 -25.66
CA MET A 1 13.96 9.08 -26.14
C MET A 1 13.34 10.04 -25.15
N ASP A 2 13.17 11.29 -25.57
CA ASP A 2 12.58 12.36 -24.75
C ASP A 2 11.05 12.25 -24.82
N THR A 3 10.50 11.21 -24.20
CA THR A 3 9.05 11.01 -24.09
C THR A 3 8.57 11.80 -22.89
N ARG A 4 8.19 13.06 -23.12
CA ARG A 4 7.36 13.80 -22.16
C ARG A 4 6.14 12.94 -21.86
N LEU A 5 6.07 12.42 -20.64
CA LEU A 5 4.96 11.60 -20.17
C LEU A 5 3.63 12.31 -20.46
N GLU A 6 2.80 11.72 -21.32
CA GLU A 6 1.50 12.29 -21.66
C GLU A 6 0.59 12.26 -20.44
N ARG A 7 -0.09 13.38 -20.18
CA ARG A 7 -0.93 13.54 -18.98
C ARG A 7 -2.37 13.85 -19.36
N VAL A 8 -3.29 13.16 -18.71
CA VAL A 8 -4.72 13.46 -18.76
C VAL A 8 -5.05 14.42 -17.63
N LYS A 9 -5.70 15.54 -17.96
CA LYS A 9 -6.23 16.50 -17.00
C LYS A 9 -7.68 16.14 -16.70
N ILE A 10 -7.97 15.93 -15.42
CA ILE A 10 -9.31 15.71 -14.88
C ILE A 10 -9.70 17.00 -14.14
N ASP A 11 -10.78 17.63 -14.58
CA ASP A 11 -11.34 18.80 -13.90
C ASP A 11 -12.14 18.35 -12.68
N LEU A 12 -11.86 18.97 -11.53
CA LEU A 12 -12.51 18.68 -10.24
C LEU A 12 -13.32 19.89 -9.74
N GLY A 13 -13.53 20.91 -10.59
CA GLY A 13 -14.24 22.14 -10.22
C GLY A 13 -13.42 23.08 -9.35
N GLU A 14 -13.93 24.29 -9.12
CA GLU A 14 -13.33 25.32 -8.23
C GLU A 14 -11.85 25.65 -8.53
N GLY A 15 -11.42 25.50 -9.78
CA GLY A 15 -10.03 25.70 -10.18
C GLY A 15 -9.06 24.60 -9.71
N CYS A 16 -9.59 23.48 -9.23
CA CYS A 16 -8.88 22.26 -8.86
C CYS A 16 -8.79 21.30 -10.05
N CYS A 17 -7.62 20.71 -10.28
CA CYS A 17 -7.43 19.73 -11.34
C CYS A 17 -6.54 18.59 -10.86
N MET A 18 -6.83 17.37 -11.32
CA MET A 18 -5.98 16.20 -11.13
C MET A 18 -5.33 15.81 -12.46
N TYR A 19 -4.03 15.51 -12.42
CA TYR A 19 -3.27 15.07 -13.58
C TYR A 19 -2.81 13.63 -13.38
N ARG A 20 -3.16 12.75 -14.31
CA ARG A 20 -2.74 11.34 -14.36
C ARG A 20 -1.91 11.06 -15.59
N ALA A 21 -1.06 10.05 -15.55
CA ALA A 21 -0.41 9.53 -16.74
C ALA A 21 -1.49 8.93 -17.67
N ARG A 22 -1.36 9.11 -18.97
CA ARG A 22 -2.35 8.60 -19.94
C ARG A 22 -2.41 7.07 -19.96
N ASP A 23 -1.28 6.42 -19.71
CA ASP A 23 -1.13 4.97 -19.63
C ASP A 23 -1.57 4.38 -18.28
N GLY A 24 -1.95 5.22 -17.31
CA GLY A 24 -2.32 4.79 -15.95
C GLY A 24 -1.13 4.57 -15.01
N GLY A 25 0.11 4.73 -15.47
CA GLY A 25 1.32 4.52 -14.69
C GLY A 25 1.69 5.70 -13.76
N PRO A 26 2.86 5.62 -13.09
CA PRO A 26 3.36 6.69 -12.24
C PRO A 26 3.60 7.99 -13.01
N ILE A 27 3.15 9.13 -12.48
CA ILE A 27 3.25 10.42 -13.19
C ILE A 27 4.64 11.06 -13.16
N ARG A 28 5.53 10.50 -12.33
CA ARG A 28 6.92 10.88 -12.18
C ARG A 28 7.69 9.66 -11.67
N PHE A 29 8.96 9.57 -12.04
CA PHE A 29 9.91 8.65 -11.44
C PHE A 29 10.96 9.49 -10.71
N GLY A 30 11.03 9.35 -9.39
CA GLY A 30 11.91 10.15 -8.53
C GLY A 30 13.40 9.81 -8.64
N ALA A 31 13.75 8.71 -9.32
CA ALA A 31 15.12 8.21 -9.47
C ALA A 31 15.91 9.05 -10.50
N ASN A 32 16.48 10.16 -10.05
CA ASN A 32 17.31 11.04 -10.89
C ASN A 32 18.81 10.98 -10.56
N GLY A 33 19.24 10.02 -9.72
CA GLY A 33 20.63 9.81 -9.31
C GLY A 33 21.25 10.93 -8.47
N ARG A 34 20.52 12.03 -8.19
CA ARG A 34 21.02 13.20 -7.46
C ARG A 34 20.54 13.27 -6.00
N LYS A 35 19.53 12.48 -5.64
CA LYS A 35 19.01 12.40 -4.28
C LYS A 35 19.93 11.49 -3.44
N ARG A 36 20.21 11.91 -2.20
CA ARG A 36 20.98 11.13 -1.21
C ARG A 36 20.15 10.07 -0.46
N ASN A 37 18.84 10.05 -0.69
CA ASN A 37 17.93 9.11 -0.04
C ASN A 37 17.79 7.86 -0.91
N ALA A 38 17.64 6.69 -0.27
CA ALA A 38 17.34 5.45 -0.96
C ALA A 38 16.05 5.63 -1.79
N THR A 39 16.14 5.30 -3.08
CA THR A 39 14.98 5.25 -3.99
C THR A 39 14.89 3.82 -4.48
N HIS A 40 13.69 3.24 -4.39
CA HIS A 40 13.44 1.84 -4.75
C HIS A 40 12.65 1.77 -6.05
N ILE A 41 12.93 0.72 -6.80
CA ILE A 41 12.20 0.32 -8.00
C ILE A 41 11.56 -1.02 -7.66
N TYR A 42 10.23 -1.09 -7.71
CA TYR A 42 9.49 -2.23 -7.21
C TYR A 42 8.53 -2.77 -8.28
N ASN A 43 8.54 -4.09 -8.45
CA ASN A 43 7.61 -4.82 -9.31
C ASN A 43 6.60 -5.52 -8.41
N SER A 44 5.33 -5.22 -8.58
CA SER A 44 4.25 -5.82 -7.80
C SER A 44 3.40 -6.72 -8.70
N ALA A 45 3.10 -7.92 -8.23
CA ALA A 45 2.14 -8.81 -8.92
C ALA A 45 0.72 -8.22 -8.99
N LYS A 46 0.40 -7.20 -8.18
CA LYS A 46 -0.90 -6.51 -8.18
C LYS A 46 -0.97 -5.34 -9.15
N VAL A 47 0.14 -5.01 -9.81
CA VAL A 47 0.23 -3.90 -10.76
C VAL A 47 0.86 -4.40 -12.05
N VAL A 48 0.01 -4.71 -13.02
CA VAL A 48 0.43 -5.24 -14.32
C VAL A 48 1.07 -4.13 -15.15
N ASN A 49 2.14 -4.45 -15.89
CA ASN A 49 2.80 -3.59 -16.86
C ASN A 49 3.45 -2.30 -16.34
N HIS A 50 3.53 -2.10 -15.02
CA HIS A 50 4.17 -0.91 -14.46
C HIS A 50 5.17 -1.25 -13.37
N ILE A 51 6.27 -0.50 -13.40
CA ILE A 51 7.28 -0.49 -12.37
C ILE A 51 6.98 0.67 -11.42
N LEU A 52 7.04 0.42 -10.12
CA LEU A 52 6.61 1.37 -9.09
C LEU A 52 7.82 2.05 -8.42
N PRO A 53 7.91 3.38 -8.45
CA PRO A 53 8.93 4.10 -7.70
C PRO A 53 8.51 4.30 -6.23
N ALA A 54 9.40 4.02 -5.29
CA ALA A 54 9.30 4.45 -3.90
C ALA A 54 10.46 5.40 -3.57
N GLU A 55 10.17 6.60 -3.06
CA GLU A 55 11.18 7.62 -2.75
C GLU A 55 11.76 7.50 -1.32
N SER A 56 11.33 6.49 -0.57
CA SER A 56 11.80 6.20 0.78
C SER A 56 11.62 4.72 1.16
N ASP A 57 12.36 4.28 2.18
CA ASP A 57 12.19 2.92 2.75
C ASP A 57 10.79 2.71 3.34
N ALA A 58 10.19 3.75 3.89
CA ALA A 58 8.82 3.71 4.42
C ALA A 58 7.79 3.48 3.30
N GLU A 59 7.91 4.18 2.16
CA GLU A 59 7.06 3.93 0.99
C GLU A 59 7.22 2.51 0.48
N PHE A 60 8.47 2.04 0.38
CA PHE A 60 8.77 0.68 -0.05
C PHE A 60 8.15 -0.37 0.88
N GLN A 61 8.25 -0.18 2.19
CA GLN A 61 7.64 -1.08 3.18
C GLN A 61 6.11 -1.06 3.11
N VAL A 62 5.49 0.10 2.83
CA VAL A 62 4.04 0.17 2.58
C VAL A 62 3.66 -0.64 1.34
N MET A 63 4.44 -0.57 0.26
CA MET A 63 4.20 -1.38 -0.94
C MET A 63 4.27 -2.89 -0.65
N GLN A 64 5.27 -3.34 0.12
CA GLN A 64 5.39 -4.74 0.54
C GLN A 64 4.18 -5.20 1.36
N LEU A 65 3.70 -4.37 2.29
CA LEU A 65 2.49 -4.64 3.05
C LEU A 65 1.24 -4.71 2.16
N LEU A 66 1.16 -3.86 1.12
CA LEU A 66 0.07 -3.89 0.16
C LEU A 66 0.08 -5.17 -0.68
N ASP A 67 1.25 -5.67 -1.10
CA ASP A 67 1.32 -6.94 -1.83
C ASP A 67 0.93 -8.15 -0.98
N LEU A 68 1.32 -8.18 0.29
CA LEU A 68 0.87 -9.23 1.22
C LEU A 68 -0.57 -9.06 1.68
N SER A 69 -1.13 -7.84 1.62
CA SER A 69 -2.50 -7.62 2.06
C SER A 69 -3.50 -8.32 1.15
N THR A 70 -4.17 -9.36 1.65
CA THR A 70 -5.34 -9.97 0.97
C THR A 70 -6.52 -9.02 0.76
N SER A 71 -6.45 -7.80 1.32
CA SER A 71 -7.47 -6.75 1.19
C SER A 71 -7.13 -5.70 0.13
N ALA A 72 -5.85 -5.55 -0.23
CA ALA A 72 -5.44 -4.65 -1.30
C ALA A 72 -5.54 -5.39 -2.64
N LEU A 73 -6.43 -4.91 -3.50
CA LEU A 73 -6.66 -5.51 -4.81
C LEU A 73 -5.59 -5.09 -5.81
N THR A 74 -5.32 -3.79 -5.88
CA THR A 74 -4.29 -3.18 -6.72
C THR A 74 -3.94 -1.81 -6.15
N TYR A 75 -2.82 -1.25 -6.58
CA TYR A 75 -2.42 0.10 -6.21
C TYR A 75 -1.53 0.72 -7.29
N MET A 76 -1.25 2.01 -7.16
CA MET A 76 -0.32 2.71 -8.03
C MET A 76 0.51 3.69 -7.21
N ALA A 77 1.81 3.69 -7.45
CA ALA A 77 2.74 4.63 -6.87
C ALA A 77 2.76 5.92 -7.68
N GLN A 78 2.76 7.06 -6.98
CA GLN A 78 2.72 8.39 -7.57
C GLN A 78 1.66 8.52 -8.69
N PRO A 79 0.39 8.18 -8.39
CA PRO A 79 -0.65 7.96 -9.40
C PRO A 79 -1.12 9.26 -10.07
N HIS A 80 -1.06 10.39 -9.37
CA HIS A 80 -1.52 11.67 -9.88
C HIS A 80 -0.92 12.88 -9.15
N THR A 81 -1.04 14.05 -9.77
CA THR A 81 -0.82 15.35 -9.12
C THR A 81 -2.13 16.12 -9.06
N LEU A 82 -2.52 16.52 -7.86
CA LEU A 82 -3.58 17.48 -7.59
C LEU A 82 -3.01 18.91 -7.64
N VAL A 83 -3.66 19.80 -8.37
CA VAL A 83 -3.33 21.22 -8.46
C VAL A 83 -4.54 22.03 -8.04
N PHE A 84 -4.41 22.84 -6.99
CA PHE A 84 -5.54 23.55 -6.37
C PHE A 84 -5.11 24.90 -5.78
N PRO A 85 -6.03 25.87 -5.64
CA PRO A 85 -5.71 27.18 -5.07
C PRO A 85 -5.16 27.11 -3.64
N ARG A 86 -4.27 28.04 -3.29
CA ARG A 86 -3.84 28.23 -1.90
C ARG A 86 -4.94 28.93 -1.09
N ILE A 87 -5.16 28.49 0.14
CA ILE A 87 -6.10 29.16 1.05
C ILE A 87 -5.46 30.46 1.56
N GLY A 88 -6.18 31.59 1.43
CA GLY A 88 -5.76 32.88 1.98
C GLY A 88 -4.50 33.50 1.36
N ARG A 89 -3.99 32.95 0.25
CA ARG A 89 -2.77 33.43 -0.44
C ARG A 89 -2.93 33.31 -1.96
N ARG A 90 -2.19 34.13 -2.71
CA ARG A 90 -2.10 33.98 -4.18
C ARG A 90 -1.33 32.71 -4.55
N GLY A 91 -1.71 32.08 -5.66
CA GLY A 91 -1.04 30.93 -6.25
C GLY A 91 -1.78 29.60 -6.06
N LYS A 92 -1.14 28.51 -6.53
CA LYS A 92 -1.69 27.14 -6.46
C LYS A 92 -0.70 26.21 -5.76
N TRP A 93 -1.21 25.32 -4.93
CA TRP A 93 -0.47 24.16 -4.47
C TRP A 93 -0.45 23.06 -5.54
N ARG A 94 0.65 22.31 -5.60
CA ARG A 94 0.77 21.06 -6.37
C ARG A 94 1.09 19.94 -5.39
N TYR A 95 0.23 18.94 -5.33
CA TYR A 95 0.34 17.80 -4.43
C TYR A 95 0.38 16.51 -5.24
N THR A 96 1.43 15.71 -5.10
CA THR A 96 1.52 14.37 -5.68
C THR A 96 1.37 13.40 -4.52
N SER A 97 0.38 12.52 -4.56
CA SER A 97 0.23 11.48 -3.54
C SER A 97 1.25 10.38 -3.75
N ASP A 98 1.62 9.69 -2.67
CA ASP A 98 2.60 8.60 -2.77
C ASP A 98 1.97 7.35 -3.33
N LEU A 99 0.75 6.99 -2.90
CA LEU A 99 0.02 5.82 -3.40
C LEU A 99 -1.48 6.10 -3.58
N GLU A 100 -2.11 5.38 -4.51
CA GLU A 100 -3.56 5.17 -4.57
C GLU A 100 -3.80 3.66 -4.58
N VAL A 101 -4.67 3.18 -3.69
CA VAL A 101 -4.93 1.76 -3.44
C VAL A 101 -6.42 1.49 -3.60
N ILE A 102 -6.77 0.37 -4.23
CA ILE A 102 -8.15 -0.14 -4.27
C ILE A 102 -8.32 -1.16 -3.14
N VAL A 103 -9.20 -0.84 -2.18
CA VAL A 103 -9.47 -1.66 -0.99
C VAL A 103 -10.96 -1.74 -0.69
N PRO A 104 -11.45 -2.77 0.03
CA PRO A 104 -12.78 -2.77 0.61
C PRO A 104 -12.97 -1.66 1.65
N ARG A 105 -14.19 -1.13 1.77
CA ARG A 105 -14.50 -0.02 2.70
C ARG A 105 -14.17 -0.33 4.18
N TRP A 106 -14.27 -1.58 4.65
CA TRP A 106 -13.86 -1.94 6.01
C TRP A 106 -12.39 -1.63 6.30
N PHE A 107 -11.51 -1.77 5.31
CA PHE A 107 -10.09 -1.47 5.47
C PHE A 107 -9.90 -0.01 5.87
N VAL A 108 -10.59 0.89 5.14
CA VAL A 108 -10.54 2.32 5.44
C VAL A 108 -11.17 2.64 6.79
N ARG A 109 -12.26 1.95 7.17
CA ARG A 109 -12.86 2.11 8.52
C ARG A 109 -11.85 1.79 9.63
N GLN A 110 -11.03 0.73 9.48
CA GLN A 110 -9.98 0.44 10.45
C GLN A 110 -8.99 1.59 10.60
N LEU A 111 -8.56 2.19 9.48
CA LEU A 111 -7.65 3.33 9.50
C LEU A 111 -8.29 4.58 10.12
N GLU A 112 -9.57 4.82 9.86
CA GLU A 112 -10.35 5.91 10.48
C GLU A 112 -10.53 5.68 11.99
N ASP A 113 -10.63 4.44 12.44
CA ASP A 113 -10.68 4.02 13.85
C ASP A 113 -9.29 4.07 14.54
N GLY A 114 -8.25 4.52 13.84
CA GLY A 114 -6.90 4.66 14.39
C GLY A 114 -6.10 3.35 14.45
N VAL A 115 -6.55 2.29 13.77
CA VAL A 115 -5.76 1.05 13.65
C VAL A 115 -4.50 1.33 12.82
N PRO A 116 -3.31 0.95 13.31
CA PRO A 116 -2.06 1.14 12.56
C PRO A 116 -2.09 0.47 11.18
N PHE A 117 -1.51 1.11 10.17
CA PHE A 117 -1.58 0.64 8.78
C PHE A 117 -1.10 -0.80 8.61
N ALA A 118 0.04 -1.20 9.21
CA ALA A 118 0.55 -2.56 9.10
C ALA A 118 -0.45 -3.60 9.66
N ILE A 119 -1.15 -3.27 10.75
CA ILE A 119 -2.17 -4.15 11.31
C ILE A 119 -3.38 -4.25 10.38
N ALA A 120 -3.87 -3.13 9.86
CA ALA A 120 -4.97 -3.15 8.90
C ALA A 120 -4.61 -3.94 7.62
N ALA A 121 -3.39 -3.76 7.10
CA ALA A 121 -2.85 -4.44 5.92
C ALA A 121 -2.85 -5.98 6.07
N LEU A 122 -2.36 -6.48 7.21
CA LEU A 122 -2.17 -7.91 7.45
C LEU A 122 -3.39 -8.61 8.05
N LYS A 123 -4.40 -7.85 8.47
CA LYS A 123 -5.63 -8.37 9.09
C LYS A 123 -6.42 -9.26 8.14
N MET A 124 -6.87 -10.40 8.65
CA MET A 124 -7.82 -11.25 7.92
C MET A 124 -9.09 -10.45 7.62
N PRO A 125 -9.54 -10.38 6.35
CA PRO A 125 -10.81 -9.76 6.02
C PRO A 125 -11.95 -10.43 6.80
N GLN A 126 -12.95 -9.64 7.22
CA GLN A 126 -14.16 -10.21 7.85
C GLN A 126 -15.02 -10.92 6.81
N ARG A 127 -15.85 -11.91 7.19
CA ARG A 127 -16.74 -12.60 6.24
C ARG A 127 -17.60 -11.64 5.40
N ARG A 128 -18.09 -10.56 6.01
CA ARG A 128 -18.87 -9.51 5.32
C ARG A 128 -18.07 -8.66 4.35
N ALA A 129 -16.74 -8.66 4.42
CA ALA A 129 -15.87 -7.91 3.51
C ALA A 129 -16.12 -8.28 2.05
N ALA A 130 -16.66 -9.47 1.81
CA ALA A 130 -17.05 -9.91 0.49
C ALA A 130 -18.09 -9.03 -0.20
N ALA A 131 -18.99 -8.43 0.60
CA ALA A 131 -20.06 -7.56 0.15
C ALA A 131 -19.72 -6.06 0.28
N ASP A 132 -18.56 -5.72 0.83
CA ASP A 132 -18.15 -4.32 0.99
C ASP A 132 -17.81 -3.71 -0.39
N ASP A 133 -18.14 -2.42 -0.53
CA ASP A 133 -17.74 -1.64 -1.70
C ASP A 133 -16.22 -1.50 -1.78
N LEU A 134 -15.71 -1.57 -3.02
CA LEU A 134 -14.33 -1.22 -3.30
C LEU A 134 -14.23 0.30 -3.44
N VAL A 135 -13.23 0.86 -2.77
CA VAL A 135 -13.02 2.30 -2.71
C VAL A 135 -11.56 2.64 -3.01
N ARG A 136 -11.34 3.85 -3.49
CA ARG A 136 -10.00 4.41 -3.72
C ARG A 136 -9.48 5.03 -2.43
N LEU A 137 -8.35 4.55 -1.94
CA LEU A 137 -7.63 5.08 -0.79
C LEU A 137 -6.32 5.70 -1.25
N VAL A 138 -6.19 7.01 -1.07
CA VAL A 138 -4.94 7.76 -1.27
C VAL A 138 -4.12 7.66 0.01
N LEU A 139 -2.86 7.26 -0.11
CA LEU A 139 -1.90 7.23 0.99
C LEU A 139 -0.82 8.29 0.80
N GLU A 140 -0.51 8.96 1.90
CA GLU A 140 0.66 9.84 2.07
C GLU A 140 1.56 9.18 3.11
N VAL A 141 2.81 8.88 2.76
CA VAL A 141 3.76 8.20 3.63
C VAL A 141 4.75 9.21 4.21
N LYS A 142 4.82 9.27 5.55
CA LYS A 142 5.76 10.14 6.27
C LYS A 142 6.83 9.30 6.95
N GLY A 143 8.03 9.37 6.38
CA GLY A 143 9.22 8.75 6.95
C GLY A 143 9.73 9.43 8.23
N ALA A 144 10.54 8.71 8.98
CA ALA A 144 11.08 9.11 10.28
C ALA A 144 12.16 10.19 10.21
N SER A 145 12.69 10.50 9.02
CA SER A 145 13.65 11.60 8.82
C SER A 145 13.08 12.95 9.26
N LYS A 146 11.75 13.11 9.27
CA LYS A 146 11.06 14.28 9.83
C LYS A 146 11.27 14.46 11.34
N TYR A 147 11.69 13.41 12.05
CA TYR A 147 11.97 13.41 13.49
C TYR A 147 13.46 13.36 13.82
N LEU A 148 14.34 13.06 12.85
CA LEU A 148 15.79 13.01 13.04
C LEU A 148 16.47 14.40 13.04
N ASP A 149 15.80 15.41 12.48
CA ASP A 149 16.24 16.82 12.53
C ASP A 149 16.09 17.49 13.91
N LEU A 150 15.88 16.71 14.98
CA LEU A 150 15.96 17.13 16.38
C LEU A 150 17.40 17.31 16.89
N GLY A 151 18.40 17.28 15.99
CA GLY A 151 19.77 17.69 16.28
C GLY A 151 19.81 19.17 16.67
N ARG A 152 20.03 19.42 17.97
CA ARG A 152 20.27 20.71 18.66
C ARG A 152 20.39 21.92 17.71
N LEU A 153 19.29 22.64 17.53
CA LEU A 153 19.36 24.05 17.15
C LEU A 153 20.10 24.76 18.30
N GLY A 154 21.15 25.51 17.99
CA GLY A 154 21.73 26.42 18.98
C GLY A 154 20.75 27.55 19.29
N ASP A 155 21.03 28.34 20.32
CA ASP A 155 20.21 29.51 20.68
C ASP A 155 20.58 30.77 19.88
N GLY A 156 21.31 30.61 18.77
CA GLY A 156 21.76 31.70 17.93
C GLY A 156 20.62 32.34 17.11
N PRO A 157 20.71 33.62 16.73
CA PRO A 157 19.69 34.30 15.92
C PRO A 157 19.37 33.58 14.58
N GLU A 158 20.38 33.00 13.94
CA GLU A 158 20.22 32.24 12.70
C GLU A 158 19.44 30.92 12.90
N ASP A 159 19.64 30.26 14.04
CA ASP A 159 18.94 29.03 14.40
C ASP A 159 17.47 29.32 14.71
N ILE A 160 17.18 30.43 15.41
CA ILE A 160 15.81 30.88 15.66
C ILE A 160 15.09 31.19 14.33
N ALA A 161 15.73 31.91 13.42
CA ALA A 161 15.15 32.21 12.10
C ALA A 161 14.90 30.93 11.27
N ARG A 162 15.83 29.97 11.32
CA ARG A 162 15.69 28.67 10.65
C ARG A 162 14.55 27.85 11.26
N ALA A 163 14.40 27.86 12.58
CA ALA A 163 13.30 27.19 13.29
C ALA A 163 11.94 27.80 12.93
N GLN A 164 11.83 29.13 12.91
CA GLN A 164 10.62 29.84 12.50
C GLN A 164 10.25 29.53 11.04
N LYS A 165 11.22 29.54 10.13
CA LYS A 165 11.01 29.17 8.73
C LYS A 165 10.48 27.74 8.59
N ARG A 166 11.11 26.77 9.27
CA ARG A 166 10.68 25.36 9.28
C ARG A 166 9.26 25.20 9.84
N ALA A 167 8.93 25.91 10.92
CA ALA A 167 7.59 25.88 11.49
C ALA A 167 6.53 26.43 10.52
N ALA A 168 6.86 27.52 9.80
CA ALA A 168 5.98 28.07 8.77
C ALA A 168 5.79 27.13 7.57
N GLU A 169 6.87 26.47 7.11
CA GLU A 169 6.82 25.46 6.04
C GLU A 169 5.98 24.24 6.47
N LYS A 170 6.15 23.77 7.71
CA LYS A 170 5.34 22.68 8.28
C LYS A 170 3.85 23.05 8.28
N LYS A 171 3.50 24.26 8.71
CA LYS A 171 2.13 24.75 8.73
C LYS A 171 1.52 24.89 7.31
N ASP A 172 2.28 25.41 6.33
CA ASP A 172 1.82 25.47 4.93
C ASP A 172 1.61 24.06 4.36
N TYR A 173 2.48 23.11 4.71
CA TYR A 173 2.36 21.72 4.30
C TYR A 173 1.14 21.02 4.90
N GLU A 174 0.88 21.23 6.19
CA GLU A 174 -0.31 20.68 6.87
C GLU A 174 -1.60 21.24 6.27
N ALA A 175 -1.66 22.55 6.01
CA ALA A 175 -2.79 23.17 5.32
C ALA A 175 -2.99 22.62 3.90
N LYS A 176 -1.89 22.38 3.17
CA LYS A 176 -1.92 21.74 1.85
C LYS A 176 -2.49 20.32 1.91
N LEU A 177 -2.06 19.50 2.87
CA LEU A 177 -2.57 18.14 3.03
C LEU A 177 -4.03 18.10 3.45
N GLN A 178 -4.43 18.97 4.38
CA GLN A 178 -5.82 19.11 4.80
C GLN A 178 -6.73 19.44 3.60
N ARG A 179 -6.33 20.45 2.80
CA ARG A 179 -7.10 20.81 1.60
C ARG A 179 -7.11 19.71 0.55
N ALA A 180 -6.00 18.98 0.37
CA ALA A 180 -5.98 17.83 -0.52
C ALA A 180 -6.97 16.74 -0.08
N ASN A 181 -7.02 16.41 1.23
CA ASN A 181 -7.98 15.46 1.79
C ASN A 181 -9.43 15.90 1.53
N GLU A 182 -9.77 17.17 1.78
CA GLU A 182 -11.11 17.70 1.48
C GLU A 182 -11.50 17.50 0.01
N ILE A 183 -10.59 17.82 -0.92
CA ILE A 183 -10.84 17.65 -2.36
C ILE A 183 -11.01 16.16 -2.71
N TYR A 184 -10.17 15.28 -2.18
CA TYR A 184 -10.30 13.84 -2.40
C TYR A 184 -11.64 13.30 -1.91
N ARG A 185 -12.04 13.66 -0.69
CA ARG A 185 -13.30 13.22 -0.08
C ARG A 185 -14.51 13.68 -0.88
N ALA A 186 -14.51 14.93 -1.36
CA ALA A 186 -15.56 15.46 -2.22
C ALA A 186 -15.71 14.70 -3.55
N HIS A 187 -14.67 14.00 -3.99
CA HIS A 187 -14.63 13.26 -5.26
C HIS A 187 -14.60 11.75 -5.08
N GLY A 188 -15.03 11.23 -3.92
CA GLY A 188 -15.19 9.79 -3.68
C GLY A 188 -13.91 9.04 -3.35
N TYR A 189 -12.82 9.75 -3.04
CA TYR A 189 -11.57 9.17 -2.55
C TYR A 189 -11.51 9.23 -1.03
N TYR A 190 -10.86 8.23 -0.44
CA TYR A 190 -10.41 8.24 0.94
C TYR A 190 -8.96 8.71 1.00
N PHE A 191 -8.55 9.27 2.13
CA PHE A 191 -7.19 9.78 2.33
C PHE A 191 -6.70 9.37 3.71
N HIS A 192 -5.48 8.86 3.78
CA HIS A 192 -4.83 8.47 5.03
C HIS A 192 -3.34 8.80 5.00
N ILE A 193 -2.80 9.22 6.14
CA ILE A 193 -1.37 9.46 6.34
C ILE A 193 -0.81 8.27 7.09
N VAL A 194 0.14 7.57 6.46
CA VAL A 194 0.93 6.51 7.09
C VAL A 194 2.17 7.14 7.70
N GLU A 195 2.28 7.08 9.02
CA GLU A 195 3.41 7.61 9.78
C GLU A 195 4.34 6.46 10.19
N GLU A 196 5.59 6.45 9.70
CA GLU A 196 6.53 5.33 9.91
C GLU A 196 6.65 4.94 11.40
N MET A 197 6.71 5.92 12.30
CA MET A 197 6.86 5.70 13.75
C MET A 197 5.64 5.04 14.41
N ARG A 198 4.43 5.28 13.89
CA ARG A 198 3.18 4.76 14.46
C ARG A 198 2.72 3.49 13.74
N ASP A 199 2.82 3.51 12.42
CA ASP A 199 2.13 2.57 11.56
C ASP A 199 3.01 1.41 11.10
N LEU A 200 4.34 1.54 11.19
CA LEU A 200 5.30 0.57 10.66
C LEU A 200 6.30 0.08 11.73
N ARG A 201 7.07 0.98 12.34
CA ARG A 201 8.15 0.66 13.28
C ARG A 201 7.77 -0.15 14.53
N PRO A 202 6.58 0.00 15.12
CA PRO A 202 6.20 -0.81 16.28
C PRO A 202 6.06 -2.30 15.97
N PHE A 203 6.06 -2.69 14.69
CA PHE A 203 5.83 -4.05 14.23
C PHE A 203 7.11 -4.66 13.68
N ASP A 204 7.35 -5.95 13.96
CA ASP A 204 8.45 -6.68 13.34
C ASP A 204 8.03 -7.12 11.94
N LEU A 205 8.47 -6.38 10.92
CA LEU A 205 8.13 -6.60 9.52
C LEU A 205 9.30 -7.16 8.70
N ARG A 206 10.41 -7.54 9.36
CA ARG A 206 11.66 -7.94 8.68
C ARG A 206 11.54 -9.26 7.91
N HIS A 207 10.55 -10.10 8.23
CA HIS A 207 10.30 -11.37 7.54
C HIS A 207 9.51 -11.20 6.25
N LEU A 208 8.77 -10.10 6.08
CA LEU A 208 7.88 -9.90 4.93
C LEU A 208 8.59 -9.96 3.57
N PRO A 209 9.79 -9.36 3.38
CA PRO A 209 10.51 -9.47 2.11
C PRO A 209 10.78 -10.91 1.69
N SER A 210 11.09 -11.80 2.64
CA SER A 210 11.35 -13.22 2.33
C SER A 210 10.11 -13.98 1.86
N ILE A 211 8.90 -13.53 2.26
CA ILE A 211 7.63 -14.10 1.81
C ILE A 211 7.31 -13.63 0.40
N LEU A 212 7.63 -12.37 0.10
CA LEU A 212 7.41 -11.76 -1.21
C LEU A 212 8.38 -12.27 -2.30
N MET A 213 9.51 -12.88 -1.94
CA MET A 213 10.40 -13.50 -2.93
C MET A 213 9.69 -14.55 -3.81
N ASP A 214 8.62 -15.14 -3.29
CA ASP A 214 7.86 -16.19 -3.96
C ASP A 214 6.62 -15.65 -4.73
N ASP A 215 6.37 -14.34 -4.76
CA ASP A 215 5.13 -13.77 -5.33
C ASP A 215 4.96 -14.01 -6.84
N THR A 216 6.08 -14.04 -7.57
CA THR A 216 6.18 -14.35 -8.99
C THR A 216 6.21 -15.85 -9.28
N ALA A 217 6.30 -16.70 -8.26
CA ALA A 217 6.28 -18.14 -8.46
C ALA A 217 4.94 -18.58 -9.08
N ARG A 218 5.03 -19.48 -10.07
CA ARG A 218 3.85 -20.09 -10.67
C ARG A 218 3.35 -21.21 -9.77
N VAL A 219 2.22 -20.99 -9.09
CA VAL A 219 1.57 -22.03 -8.29
C VAL A 219 0.58 -22.79 -9.18
N PRO A 220 0.79 -24.10 -9.41
CA PRO A 220 -0.16 -24.89 -10.17
C PRO A 220 -1.53 -24.89 -9.49
N ARG A 221 -2.61 -24.77 -10.27
CA ARG A 221 -4.00 -24.76 -9.79
C ARG A 221 -4.33 -25.89 -8.80
N ARG A 222 -3.72 -27.07 -8.99
CA ARG A 222 -3.86 -28.22 -8.08
C ARG A 222 -3.50 -27.90 -6.62
N LEU A 223 -2.52 -27.03 -6.38
CA LEU A 223 -2.10 -26.65 -5.02
C LEU A 223 -3.13 -25.74 -4.36
N SER A 224 -3.69 -24.77 -5.10
CA SER A 224 -4.80 -23.95 -4.61
C SER A 224 -6.01 -24.82 -4.26
N GLU A 225 -6.38 -25.76 -5.15
CA GLU A 225 -7.49 -26.68 -4.89
C GLU A 225 -7.25 -27.60 -3.69
N LEU A 226 -6.01 -28.06 -3.50
CA LEU A 226 -5.62 -28.88 -2.36
C LEU A 226 -5.74 -28.10 -1.05
N ALA A 227 -5.20 -26.88 -1.00
CA ALA A 227 -5.32 -25.97 0.15
C ALA A 227 -6.79 -25.68 0.49
N TRP A 228 -7.62 -25.37 -0.51
CA TRP A 228 -9.04 -25.08 -0.30
C TRP A 228 -9.86 -26.29 0.15
N ARG A 229 -9.58 -27.49 -0.39
CA ARG A 229 -10.22 -28.73 0.07
C ARG A 229 -9.83 -29.02 1.51
N TYR A 230 -8.57 -28.84 1.87
CA TYR A 230 -8.10 -29.03 3.24
C TYR A 230 -8.74 -28.03 4.20
N LEU A 231 -8.67 -26.73 3.91
CA LEU A 231 -9.32 -25.69 4.72
C LEU A 231 -10.82 -25.95 4.89
N ARG A 232 -11.53 -26.42 3.86
CA ARG A 232 -12.96 -26.79 4.00
C ARG A 232 -13.22 -27.92 4.99
N ARG A 233 -12.29 -28.86 5.14
CA ARG A 233 -12.38 -29.95 6.14
C ARG A 233 -12.07 -29.46 7.56
N CYS A 234 -11.35 -28.35 7.69
CA CYS A 234 -10.97 -27.73 8.95
C CYS A 234 -11.83 -26.49 9.27
N ASP A 235 -13.10 -26.45 8.82
CA ASP A 235 -14.02 -25.32 9.05
C ASP A 235 -13.49 -23.94 8.62
N GLY A 236 -12.60 -23.93 7.62
CA GLY A 236 -11.99 -22.74 7.03
C GLY A 236 -10.74 -22.22 7.75
N VAL A 237 -10.24 -22.90 8.78
CA VAL A 237 -9.08 -22.46 9.57
C VAL A 237 -8.17 -23.65 9.90
N THR A 238 -6.86 -23.45 9.80
CA THR A 238 -5.83 -24.43 10.16
C THR A 238 -4.57 -23.72 10.64
N THR A 239 -3.49 -24.46 10.84
CA THR A 239 -2.17 -23.95 11.20
C THR A 239 -1.23 -23.93 10.01
N TYR A 240 -0.16 -23.15 10.12
CA TYR A 240 0.85 -23.03 9.07
C TYR A 240 1.59 -24.34 8.85
N ALA A 241 1.91 -25.09 9.91
CA ALA A 241 2.53 -26.41 9.80
C ALA A 241 1.65 -27.40 9.02
N GLU A 242 0.37 -27.49 9.39
CA GLU A 242 -0.57 -28.38 8.69
C GLU A 242 -0.72 -28.01 7.20
N MET A 243 -0.82 -26.71 6.90
CA MET A 243 -0.88 -26.24 5.51
C MET A 243 0.40 -26.58 4.73
N ILE A 244 1.58 -26.46 5.35
CA ILE A 244 2.86 -26.84 4.73
C ILE A 244 2.86 -28.33 4.40
N GLU A 245 2.48 -29.20 5.33
CA GLU A 245 2.43 -30.65 5.12
C GLU A 245 1.48 -31.00 3.96
N VAL A 246 0.31 -30.37 3.92
CA VAL A 246 -0.67 -30.55 2.84
C VAL A 246 -0.11 -30.12 1.49
N LEU A 247 0.72 -29.08 1.44
CA LEU A 247 1.29 -28.53 0.21
C LEU A 247 2.61 -29.20 -0.22
N GLY A 248 2.98 -30.33 0.40
CA GLY A 248 4.16 -31.13 0.01
C GLY A 248 5.25 -31.18 1.06
N GLY A 249 5.06 -30.55 2.22
CA GLY A 249 5.99 -30.57 3.34
C GLY A 249 7.25 -29.73 3.10
N GLY A 250 8.02 -29.52 4.18
CA GLY A 250 9.34 -28.89 4.11
C GLY A 250 9.37 -27.50 3.44
N PRO A 251 10.49 -27.14 2.77
CA PRO A 251 10.63 -25.86 2.08
C PRO A 251 9.60 -25.64 0.95
N THR A 252 9.31 -26.68 0.17
CA THR A 252 8.37 -26.59 -0.96
C THR A 252 6.95 -26.26 -0.50
N GLY A 253 6.45 -26.93 0.55
CA GLY A 253 5.15 -26.63 1.13
C GLY A 253 5.08 -25.21 1.71
N ARG A 254 6.19 -24.73 2.29
CA ARG A 254 6.32 -23.36 2.82
C ARG A 254 6.23 -22.30 1.72
N GLU A 255 7.01 -22.45 0.67
CA GLU A 255 7.01 -21.53 -0.50
C GLU A 255 5.64 -21.54 -1.18
N ALA A 256 5.02 -22.71 -1.34
CA ALA A 256 3.66 -22.83 -1.87
C ALA A 256 2.63 -22.09 -0.99
N ALA A 257 2.71 -22.23 0.34
CA ALA A 257 1.81 -21.53 1.26
C ALA A 257 2.00 -20.01 1.16
N ASN A 258 3.24 -19.53 1.16
CA ASN A 258 3.57 -18.11 1.04
C ASN A 258 3.08 -17.52 -0.29
N CYS A 259 3.31 -18.22 -1.39
CA CYS A 259 2.85 -17.78 -2.70
C CYS A 259 1.31 -17.75 -2.80
N LEU A 260 0.63 -18.77 -2.25
CA LEU A 260 -0.83 -18.79 -2.16
C LEU A 260 -1.37 -17.62 -1.32
N HIS A 261 -0.65 -17.18 -0.28
CA HIS A 261 -0.99 -15.99 0.48
C HIS A 261 -0.84 -14.71 -0.34
N ALA A 262 0.33 -14.51 -0.96
CA ALA A 262 0.62 -13.33 -1.76
C ALA A 262 -0.39 -13.16 -2.92
N LYS A 263 -0.84 -14.26 -3.50
CA LYS A 263 -1.89 -14.30 -4.53
C LYS A 263 -3.32 -14.24 -3.99
N GLY A 264 -3.50 -14.22 -2.66
CA GLY A 264 -4.79 -14.13 -2.00
C GLY A 264 -5.63 -15.42 -2.00
N HIS A 265 -5.08 -16.57 -2.38
CA HIS A 265 -5.81 -17.85 -2.33
C HIS A 265 -6.04 -18.33 -0.89
N ILE A 266 -5.10 -18.06 0.01
CA ILE A 266 -5.20 -18.30 1.45
C ILE A 266 -4.83 -17.02 2.21
N TRP A 267 -5.19 -16.94 3.49
CA TRP A 267 -4.69 -15.93 4.40
C TRP A 267 -3.83 -16.61 5.45
N ILE A 268 -2.72 -15.97 5.81
CA ILE A 268 -1.76 -16.41 6.82
C ILE A 268 -1.59 -15.20 7.73
N ASP A 269 -1.60 -15.42 9.04
CA ASP A 269 -1.30 -14.34 9.99
C ASP A 269 0.20 -13.99 9.91
N LEU A 270 0.51 -12.96 9.13
CA LEU A 270 1.88 -12.46 8.93
C LEU A 270 2.24 -11.30 9.86
N SER A 271 1.43 -11.03 10.89
CA SER A 271 1.73 -9.99 11.89
C SER A 271 3.05 -10.23 12.64
N GLN A 272 3.55 -11.47 12.59
CA GLN A 272 4.85 -11.90 13.05
C GLN A 272 5.43 -12.91 12.07
N ASN A 273 6.72 -13.24 12.21
CA ASN A 273 7.34 -14.32 11.46
C ASN A 273 6.56 -15.64 11.65
N PRO A 274 6.06 -16.30 10.58
CA PRO A 274 5.24 -17.49 10.70
C PRO A 274 5.93 -18.62 11.48
N ARG A 275 5.18 -19.18 12.43
CA ARG A 275 5.55 -20.33 13.27
C ARG A 275 4.61 -21.50 12.96
N PRO A 276 4.90 -22.74 13.41
CA PRO A 276 4.04 -23.90 13.16
C PRO A 276 2.56 -23.68 13.48
N PHE A 277 2.25 -22.96 14.55
CA PHE A 277 0.89 -22.66 15.01
C PHE A 277 0.31 -21.36 14.44
N THR A 278 1.03 -20.65 13.56
CA THR A 278 0.51 -19.45 12.90
C THR A 278 -0.78 -19.79 12.17
N LYS A 279 -1.79 -18.95 12.33
CA LYS A 279 -3.11 -19.20 11.77
C LYS A 279 -3.06 -19.10 10.25
N VAL A 280 -3.64 -20.09 9.58
CA VAL A 280 -3.96 -20.05 8.16
C VAL A 280 -5.47 -20.17 8.03
N ALA A 281 -6.06 -19.36 7.18
CA ALA A 281 -7.48 -19.38 6.98
C ALA A 281 -7.83 -19.26 5.51
N MET A 282 -9.05 -19.69 5.18
CA MET A 282 -9.67 -19.30 3.93
C MET A 282 -10.00 -17.82 4.02
N PRO A 283 -9.39 -16.94 3.19
CA PRO A 283 -9.77 -15.55 3.15
C PRO A 283 -11.23 -15.53 2.74
N PRO A 284 -12.07 -14.72 3.40
CA PRO A 284 -13.40 -14.46 2.89
C PRO A 284 -13.23 -13.53 1.69
N LEU A 285 -12.77 -14.12 0.59
CA LEU A 285 -12.59 -13.44 -0.67
C LEU A 285 -13.97 -13.05 -1.15
N LEU A 286 -14.21 -11.73 -1.30
CA LEU A 286 -15.06 -11.02 -2.28
C LEU A 286 -16.31 -11.72 -2.87
N GLY A 287 -16.86 -12.75 -2.24
CA GLY A 287 -17.96 -13.57 -2.73
C GLY A 287 -17.72 -14.02 -4.17
N SER A 288 -18.72 -13.76 -5.02
CA SER A 288 -18.71 -13.99 -6.47
C SER A 288 -17.57 -13.29 -7.24
N ARG A 289 -16.87 -12.33 -6.62
CA ARG A 289 -15.75 -11.62 -7.23
C ARG A 289 -14.40 -12.32 -7.03
N GLN A 290 -14.35 -13.52 -6.42
CA GLN A 290 -13.20 -14.44 -6.59
C GLN A 290 -12.87 -14.63 -8.07
N SER A 291 -13.90 -14.64 -8.93
CA SER A 291 -13.79 -14.71 -10.38
C SER A 291 -13.08 -13.50 -10.97
N LEU A 292 -13.16 -12.31 -10.37
CA LEU A 292 -12.48 -11.09 -10.83
C LEU A 292 -10.98 -11.14 -10.53
N LEU A 293 -10.60 -11.59 -9.33
CA LEU A 293 -9.19 -11.87 -8.99
C LEU A 293 -8.62 -13.02 -9.83
N ALA A 294 -9.41 -14.07 -10.05
CA ALA A 294 -9.04 -15.17 -10.93
C ALA A 294 -8.94 -14.73 -12.40
N MET A 295 -9.84 -13.86 -12.88
CA MET A 295 -9.78 -13.29 -14.25
C MET A 295 -8.56 -12.39 -14.44
N MET A 296 -8.22 -11.56 -13.45
CA MET A 296 -6.99 -10.76 -13.48
C MET A 296 -5.72 -11.64 -13.44
N ALA A 297 -5.79 -12.82 -12.81
CA ALA A 297 -4.71 -13.81 -12.84
C ALA A 297 -4.74 -14.74 -14.08
N HIS A 298 -5.85 -14.76 -14.84
CA HIS A 298 -6.07 -15.62 -16.01
C HIS A 298 -5.98 -14.89 -17.36
N GLU A 299 -5.85 -13.56 -17.38
CA GLU A 299 -5.47 -12.83 -18.60
C GLU A 299 -4.00 -13.13 -19.04
N GLU A 300 -3.29 -14.00 -18.32
CA GLU A 300 -2.04 -14.64 -18.75
C GLU A 300 -2.16 -16.17 -18.84
N ALA A 301 -2.99 -16.65 -19.78
CA ALA A 301 -2.84 -17.97 -20.38
C ALA A 301 -2.79 -17.84 -21.91
#